data_AF-A0A3Q7HAD2-F1
#
_entry.id   AF-A0A3Q7HAD2-F1
#
_cell.length_a   1.000
_cell.length_b   1.000
_cell.length_c   1.000
_cell.angle_alpha   90.00
_cell.angle_beta   90.00
_cell.angle_gamma   90.00
#
_symmetry.space_group_name_H-M   'P 1'
#
loop_
_entity.id
_entity.type
_entity.pdbx_description
1 polymer ?
#
loop_
_entity_poly.entity_id
_entity_poly.type
_entity_poly.pdbx_seq_one_letter_code
_entity_poly.pdbx_strand_id
1 'polypeptide(L)'
;MAEVTKILQPVLLPPFFHKLDGTTNSHFRLCRRNRRNISIRCSSISTTETNKSTKTQNIPWGCETDSIENASNLQKWLTESGLPAQKLDLQRVNVGERGLVANNNIRKGERLLFVPPSLVITADSKWSNSDAGDVLKQYNVPDWPFIATYLISEASLMKSSRWSNYISALPRQPYSLLYWTQSELDRYLEASQIRQRAVERINNVIGTYNDLRLRIFSKHPDLFPEEIFNIETFNWSFGILFSRLVRLPSMDGRVALVPWADMLNHNCEVETFLDYDKSSQGIVFTTDRAYLPGEQRLP
;
A
#
# COMPACT_ATOMS: atom_id res chain seq x y z
N MET A 1 -0.42 -11.59 -44.90
CA MET A 1 -1.37 -11.05 -43.89
C MET A 1 -1.79 -12.21 -43.01
N ALA A 2 -1.43 -12.18 -41.73
CA ALA A 2 -1.94 -13.11 -40.73
C ALA A 2 -2.06 -12.30 -39.44
N GLU A 3 -3.29 -11.90 -39.10
CA GLU A 3 -3.60 -11.30 -37.80
C GLU A 3 -3.57 -12.39 -36.74
N VAL A 4 -2.73 -12.20 -35.72
CA VAL A 4 -2.75 -13.01 -34.50
C VAL A 4 -3.34 -12.14 -33.40
N THR A 5 -4.65 -12.30 -33.18
CA THR A 5 -5.36 -11.68 -32.06
C THR A 5 -4.95 -12.40 -30.77
N LYS A 6 -4.02 -11.83 -30.00
CA LYS A 6 -3.72 -12.31 -28.64
C LYS A 6 -4.66 -11.63 -27.65
N ILE A 7 -5.52 -12.42 -27.05
CA ILE A 7 -6.39 -12.05 -25.94
C ILE A 7 -5.51 -11.77 -24.71
N LEU A 8 -5.54 -10.53 -24.21
CA LEU A 8 -4.92 -10.14 -22.94
C LEU A 8 -5.71 -10.78 -21.80
N GLN A 9 -5.12 -11.76 -21.12
CA GLN A 9 -5.61 -12.22 -19.82
C GLN A 9 -5.13 -11.25 -18.73
N PRO A 10 -6.01 -10.79 -17.83
CA PRO A 10 -5.60 -9.96 -16.71
C PRO A 10 -4.73 -10.78 -15.75
N VAL A 11 -3.60 -10.22 -15.34
CA VAL A 11 -2.68 -10.79 -14.36
C VAL A 11 -3.46 -11.08 -13.07
N LEU A 12 -3.70 -12.37 -12.81
CA LEU A 12 -4.24 -12.85 -11.55
C LEU A 12 -3.21 -12.62 -10.45
N LEU A 13 -3.53 -11.75 -9.48
CA LEU A 13 -2.81 -11.73 -8.21
C LEU A 13 -3.01 -13.10 -7.52
N PRO A 14 -1.94 -13.81 -7.13
CA PRO A 14 -2.09 -15.08 -6.43
C PRO A 14 -2.74 -14.86 -5.04
N PRO A 15 -3.51 -15.84 -4.54
CA PRO A 15 -4.09 -15.76 -3.20
C PRO A 15 -2.97 -15.68 -2.16
N PHE A 16 -3.03 -14.67 -1.29
CA PHE A 16 -2.02 -14.31 -0.29
C PHE A 16 -1.83 -15.31 0.88
N PHE A 17 -2.40 -16.51 0.79
CA PHE A 17 -2.40 -17.46 1.90
C PHE A 17 -2.11 -18.88 1.42
N HIS A 18 -0.91 -19.39 1.72
CA HIS A 18 -0.70 -20.84 1.76
C HIS A 18 -1.48 -21.40 2.95
N LYS A 19 -2.34 -22.39 2.69
CA LYS A 19 -2.96 -23.23 3.73
C LYS A 19 -1.85 -23.89 4.56
N LEU A 20 -1.92 -23.72 5.87
CA LEU A 20 -1.20 -24.56 6.81
C LEU A 20 -1.87 -25.94 6.83
N ASP A 21 -1.33 -26.90 6.08
CA ASP A 21 -1.75 -28.31 6.19
C ASP A 21 -1.15 -28.91 7.46
N GLY A 22 -1.96 -28.96 8.52
CA GLY A 22 -1.70 -29.74 9.72
C GLY A 22 -2.07 -31.21 9.49
N THR A 23 -1.06 -32.06 9.30
CA THR A 23 -1.20 -33.51 9.33
C THR A 23 -1.30 -33.98 10.78
N THR A 24 -2.44 -34.54 11.20
CA THR A 24 -2.49 -35.58 12.23
C THR A 24 -3.64 -36.56 11.96
N ASN A 25 -3.26 -37.82 11.75
CA ASN A 25 -4.14 -38.97 11.70
C ASN A 25 -4.68 -39.28 13.11
N SER A 26 -6.00 -39.39 13.28
CA SER A 26 -6.55 -40.40 14.20
C SER A 26 -8.01 -40.78 13.85
N HIS A 27 -8.13 -42.07 13.59
CA HIS A 27 -9.28 -42.99 13.53
C HIS A 27 -10.74 -42.49 13.60
N PHE A 28 -11.46 -42.88 12.55
CA PHE A 28 -12.91 -42.98 12.41
C PHE A 28 -13.62 -43.66 13.60
N ARG A 29 -14.71 -43.02 14.05
CA ARG A 29 -15.93 -43.73 14.51
C ARG A 29 -17.16 -43.02 13.94
N LEU A 30 -17.90 -43.74 13.09
CA LEU A 30 -19.21 -43.37 12.58
C LEU A 30 -20.21 -43.27 13.72
N CYS A 31 -20.87 -42.13 13.88
CA CYS A 31 -22.15 -42.06 14.55
C CYS A 31 -23.09 -41.10 13.82
N ARG A 32 -24.15 -41.70 13.28
CA ARG A 32 -25.19 -41.11 12.44
C ARG A 32 -26.29 -40.56 13.36
N ARG A 33 -26.54 -39.24 13.42
CA ARG A 33 -27.84 -38.72 13.88
C ARG A 33 -28.12 -37.25 13.55
N ASN A 34 -29.25 -37.09 12.87
CA ASN A 34 -30.22 -35.99 12.82
C ASN A 34 -29.79 -34.54 12.54
N ARG A 35 -30.13 -34.11 11.31
CA ARG A 35 -30.41 -32.72 10.93
C ARG A 35 -31.47 -32.11 11.87
N ARG A 36 -31.13 -30.99 12.52
CA ARG A 36 -32.09 -30.01 12.99
C ARG A 36 -31.76 -28.67 12.34
N ASN A 37 -32.69 -28.18 11.54
CA ASN A 37 -32.68 -26.84 10.96
C ASN A 37 -32.73 -25.81 12.09
N ILE A 38 -31.67 -25.04 12.27
CA ILE A 38 -31.69 -23.83 13.11
C ILE A 38 -31.88 -22.66 12.17
N SER A 39 -33.13 -22.21 12.07
CA SER A 39 -33.50 -20.92 11.47
C SER A 39 -33.05 -19.83 12.44
N ILE A 40 -32.02 -19.07 12.09
CA ILE A 40 -31.65 -17.86 12.83
C ILE A 40 -32.48 -16.72 12.24
N ARG A 41 -33.43 -16.27 13.05
CA ARG A 41 -34.41 -15.22 12.77
C ARG A 41 -33.69 -13.86 12.85
N CYS A 42 -33.61 -13.12 11.75
CA CYS A 42 -33.15 -11.74 11.74
C CYS A 42 -34.16 -10.85 12.46
N SER A 43 -33.77 -10.26 13.58
CA SER A 43 -34.52 -9.21 14.25
C SER A 43 -34.26 -7.88 13.56
N SER A 44 -35.29 -7.32 12.93
CA SER A 44 -35.32 -5.96 12.40
C SER A 44 -35.17 -4.94 13.53
N ILE A 45 -34.08 -4.16 13.53
CA ILE A 45 -33.96 -2.96 14.36
C ILE A 45 -34.52 -1.78 13.58
N SER A 46 -35.56 -1.18 14.17
CA SER A 46 -36.23 0.02 13.71
C SER A 46 -35.30 1.22 13.66
N THR A 47 -35.52 2.03 12.63
CA THR A 47 -34.94 3.34 12.39
C THR A 47 -35.16 4.29 13.57
N THR A 48 -34.08 4.70 14.22
CA THR A 48 -33.97 6.00 14.86
C THR A 48 -32.79 6.71 14.24
N GLU A 49 -33.06 7.70 13.41
CA GLU A 49 -32.11 8.69 12.92
C GLU A 49 -31.44 9.34 14.12
N THR A 50 -30.24 8.86 14.45
CA THR A 50 -29.30 9.60 15.26
C THR A 50 -28.20 10.02 14.31
N ASN A 51 -28.15 11.31 14.00
CA ASN A 51 -26.97 11.97 13.45
C ASN A 51 -25.81 11.80 14.43
N LYS A 52 -25.24 10.59 14.49
CA LYS A 52 -23.87 10.40 14.96
C LYS A 52 -23.00 10.91 13.82
N SER A 53 -22.64 12.18 13.92
CA SER A 53 -21.34 12.64 13.45
C SER A 53 -20.31 11.62 13.95
N THR A 54 -19.90 10.71 13.06
CA THR A 54 -18.70 9.91 13.23
C THR A 54 -17.58 10.93 13.38
N LYS A 55 -17.11 11.14 14.61
CA LYS A 55 -15.84 11.78 14.85
C LYS A 55 -14.77 10.84 14.32
N THR A 56 -14.56 10.82 13.01
CA THR A 56 -13.39 10.24 12.35
C THR A 56 -12.21 10.92 13.01
N GLN A 57 -11.31 10.18 13.67
CA GLN A 57 -10.08 10.82 14.09
C GLN A 57 -9.34 11.22 12.82
N ASN A 58 -9.10 12.52 12.64
CA ASN A 58 -8.38 12.99 11.48
C ASN A 58 -6.93 12.50 11.59
N ILE A 59 -6.51 11.66 10.64
CA ILE A 59 -5.10 11.32 10.43
C ILE A 59 -4.29 12.63 10.41
N PRO A 60 -3.36 12.86 11.37
CA PRO A 60 -2.73 14.17 11.55
C PRO A 60 -1.53 14.40 10.61
N TRP A 61 -1.18 13.42 9.79
CA TRP A 61 -0.07 13.46 8.85
C TRP A 61 -0.54 13.36 7.40
N GLY A 62 0.40 13.53 6.46
CA GLY A 62 0.09 13.65 5.03
C GLY A 62 -0.46 15.02 4.65
N CYS A 63 -0.75 15.18 3.36
CA CYS A 63 -1.25 16.40 2.75
C CYS A 63 -2.47 16.16 1.87
N GLU A 64 -3.10 17.24 1.41
CA GLU A 64 -3.97 17.17 0.25
C GLU A 64 -3.15 16.71 -0.96
N THR A 65 -3.75 15.87 -1.79
CA THR A 65 -3.07 15.19 -2.89
C THR A 65 -2.50 16.11 -3.96
N ASP A 66 -2.95 17.36 -4.04
CA ASP A 66 -2.47 18.37 -5.00
C ASP A 66 -1.42 19.34 -4.40
N SER A 67 -1.01 19.15 -3.13
CA SER A 67 -0.09 20.08 -2.44
C SER A 67 1.29 20.17 -3.10
N ILE A 68 1.60 21.34 -3.66
CA ILE A 68 2.89 21.67 -4.29
C ILE A 68 3.98 21.94 -3.26
N GLU A 69 3.62 22.54 -2.13
CA GLU A 69 4.59 22.83 -1.07
C GLU A 69 5.20 21.53 -0.54
N ASN A 70 4.35 20.53 -0.23
CA ASN A 70 4.82 19.22 0.21
C ASN A 70 5.63 18.49 -0.87
N ALA A 71 5.26 18.64 -2.15
CA ALA A 71 6.00 18.08 -3.27
C ALA A 71 7.41 18.70 -3.40
N SER A 72 7.52 20.03 -3.29
CA SER A 72 8.78 20.76 -3.32
C SER A 72 9.67 20.39 -2.12
N ASN A 73 9.09 20.33 -0.92
CA ASN A 73 9.80 19.91 0.28
C ASN A 73 10.30 18.46 0.18
N LEU A 74 9.49 17.56 -0.40
CA LEU A 74 9.90 16.18 -0.69
C LEU A 74 11.10 16.13 -1.64
N GLN A 75 11.04 16.82 -2.78
CA GLN A 75 12.13 16.83 -3.76
C GLN A 75 13.42 17.40 -3.16
N LYS A 76 13.32 18.49 -2.40
CA LYS A 76 14.46 19.09 -1.68
C LYS A 76 15.06 18.09 -0.69
N TRP A 77 14.24 17.50 0.18
CA TRP A 77 14.71 16.56 1.20
C TRP A 77 15.33 15.30 0.58
N LEU A 78 14.75 14.76 -0.50
CA LEU A 78 15.31 13.60 -1.20
C LEU A 78 16.71 13.92 -1.75
N THR A 79 16.86 15.10 -2.36
CA THR A 79 18.15 15.58 -2.88
C THR A 79 19.18 15.70 -1.76
N GLU A 80 18.81 16.34 -0.64
CA GLU A 80 19.65 16.47 0.55
C GLU A 80 19.99 15.11 1.19
N SER A 81 19.11 14.12 1.04
CA SER A 81 19.28 12.75 1.54
C SER A 81 20.02 11.82 0.57
N GLY A 82 20.56 12.36 -0.53
CA GLY A 82 21.42 11.64 -1.46
C GLY A 82 20.73 11.06 -2.68
N LEU A 83 19.52 11.52 -3.05
CA LEU A 83 18.92 11.21 -4.34
C LEU A 83 19.73 11.90 -5.45
N PRO A 84 20.27 11.16 -6.44
CA PRO A 84 20.98 11.78 -7.57
C PRO A 84 20.05 12.64 -8.41
N ALA A 85 20.63 13.53 -9.23
CA ALA A 85 19.86 14.34 -10.17
C ALA A 85 18.99 13.45 -11.07
N GLN A 86 17.72 13.84 -11.22
CA GLN A 86 16.70 13.10 -11.97
C GLN A 86 16.35 13.87 -13.24
N LYS A 87 15.96 13.15 -14.30
CA LYS A 87 15.46 13.74 -15.56
C LYS A 87 13.95 14.02 -15.54
N LEU A 88 13.40 14.06 -14.34
CA LEU A 88 11.99 14.20 -14.05
C LEU A 88 11.83 15.29 -12.99
N ASP A 89 10.80 16.11 -13.13
CA ASP A 89 10.38 17.07 -12.12
C ASP A 89 9.00 16.70 -11.58
N LEU A 90 8.79 16.91 -10.29
CA LEU A 90 7.49 16.71 -9.66
C LEU A 90 6.60 17.93 -9.91
N GLN A 91 5.52 17.73 -10.67
CA GLN A 91 4.64 18.81 -11.11
C GLN A 91 3.17 18.50 -10.81
N ARG A 92 2.33 19.54 -10.86
CA ARG A 92 0.87 19.39 -10.96
C ARG A 92 0.51 18.88 -12.35
N VAL A 93 -0.42 17.93 -12.39
CA VAL A 93 -0.79 17.22 -13.61
C VAL A 93 -2.30 16.98 -13.64
N ASN A 94 -2.87 16.88 -14.83
CA ASN A 94 -4.32 16.70 -14.99
C ASN A 94 -4.81 15.34 -14.49
N VAL A 95 -3.97 14.31 -14.56
CA VAL A 95 -4.28 12.94 -14.14
C VAL A 95 -3.38 12.57 -12.96
N GLY A 96 -4.00 12.27 -11.81
CA GLY A 96 -3.31 11.91 -10.57
C GLY A 96 -2.88 13.10 -9.69
N GLU A 97 -3.28 14.33 -10.05
CA GLU A 97 -3.06 15.61 -9.34
C GLU A 97 -1.60 16.07 -9.26
N ARG A 98 -0.69 15.18 -8.86
CA ARG A 98 0.77 15.34 -8.91
C ARG A 98 1.39 14.18 -9.67
N GLY A 99 2.47 14.44 -10.39
CA GLY A 99 3.17 13.42 -11.15
C GLY A 99 4.57 13.86 -11.57
N LEU A 100 5.40 12.89 -11.93
CA LEU A 100 6.72 13.15 -12.50
C LEU A 100 6.64 13.42 -14.01
N VAL A 101 7.25 14.52 -14.43
CA VAL A 101 7.26 15.01 -15.82
C VAL A 101 8.68 15.13 -16.32
N ALA A 102 8.96 14.63 -17.51
CA ALA A 102 10.29 14.73 -18.14
C ALA A 102 10.71 16.19 -18.31
N ASN A 103 11.93 16.51 -17.90
CA ASN A 103 12.56 17.83 -18.11
C ASN A 103 13.66 17.80 -19.18
N ASN A 104 14.04 16.60 -19.61
CA ASN A 104 15.02 16.34 -20.66
C ASN A 104 14.49 15.30 -21.65
N ASN A 105 15.13 15.23 -22.82
CA ASN A 105 14.98 14.08 -23.70
C ASN A 105 15.55 12.82 -23.01
N ILE A 106 14.74 11.78 -22.91
CA ILE A 106 15.14 10.47 -22.37
C ILE A 106 15.00 9.45 -23.50
N ARG A 107 16.03 8.65 -23.72
CA ARG A 107 16.03 7.65 -24.81
C ARG A 107 15.34 6.37 -24.34
N LYS A 108 14.88 5.57 -25.29
CA LYS A 108 14.46 4.18 -25.03
C LYS A 108 15.64 3.38 -24.45
N GLY A 109 15.36 2.57 -23.43
CA GLY A 109 16.37 1.76 -22.74
C GLY A 109 17.23 2.54 -21.76
N GLU A 110 17.01 3.84 -21.62
CA GLU A 110 17.69 4.67 -20.63
C GLU A 110 17.07 4.48 -19.25
N ARG A 111 17.87 4.68 -18.20
CA ARG A 111 17.35 4.75 -16.82
C ARG A 111 16.60 6.07 -16.67
N LEU A 112 15.28 5.97 -16.53
CA LEU A 112 14.41 7.09 -16.29
C LEU A 112 14.65 7.71 -14.91
N LEU A 113 14.75 6.84 -13.90
CA LEU A 113 15.05 7.21 -12.53
C LEU A 113 15.95 6.18 -11.87
N PHE A 114 16.60 6.63 -10.81
CA PHE A 114 17.36 5.80 -9.89
C PHE A 114 17.12 6.28 -8.46
N VAL A 115 16.78 5.34 -7.57
CA VAL A 115 16.60 5.60 -6.13
C VAL A 115 17.56 4.70 -5.34
N PRO A 116 18.46 5.28 -4.52
CA PRO A 116 19.41 4.50 -3.74
C PRO A 116 18.70 3.74 -2.59
N PRO A 117 19.23 2.59 -2.13
CA PRO A 117 18.59 1.76 -1.10
C PRO A 117 18.33 2.50 0.22
N SER A 118 19.16 3.50 0.55
CA SER A 118 18.99 4.34 1.75
C SER A 118 17.68 5.14 1.75
N LEU A 119 17.07 5.34 0.57
CA LEU A 119 15.82 6.04 0.34
C LEU A 119 14.65 5.11 0.04
N VAL A 120 14.79 3.80 0.31
CA VAL A 120 13.74 2.80 0.10
C VAL A 120 13.26 2.27 1.45
N ILE A 121 11.94 2.09 1.59
CA ILE A 121 11.32 1.46 2.76
C ILE A 121 10.95 0.02 2.39
N THR A 122 11.46 -0.94 3.16
CA THR A 122 11.20 -2.39 3.02
C THR A 122 10.99 -3.01 4.39
N ALA A 123 10.69 -4.31 4.46
CA ALA A 123 10.66 -5.05 5.73
C ALA A 123 12.02 -5.08 6.47
N ASP A 124 13.12 -4.83 5.74
CA ASP A 124 14.48 -4.78 6.30
C ASP A 124 14.87 -3.39 6.81
N SER A 125 14.03 -2.38 6.62
CA SER A 125 14.33 -1.00 7.04
C SER A 125 14.50 -0.90 8.55
N LYS A 126 15.49 -0.09 8.96
CA LYS A 126 15.73 0.20 10.38
C LYS A 126 14.59 1.07 10.93
N TRP A 127 14.02 0.63 12.04
CA TRP A 127 13.00 1.34 12.79
C TRP A 127 13.65 2.43 13.67
N SER A 128 12.98 3.57 13.81
CA SER A 128 13.38 4.59 14.79
C SER A 128 13.22 4.07 16.23
N ASN A 129 12.18 3.28 16.50
CA ASN A 129 12.06 2.46 17.71
C ASN A 129 12.44 1.00 17.36
N SER A 130 13.67 0.59 17.67
CA SER A 130 14.17 -0.75 17.35
C SER A 130 13.32 -1.85 17.96
N ASP A 131 12.88 -1.67 19.21
CA ASP A 131 12.18 -2.70 19.97
C ASP A 131 10.83 -3.04 19.32
N ALA A 132 10.13 -2.04 18.78
CA ALA A 132 8.90 -2.26 18.02
C ALA A 132 9.15 -3.12 16.77
N GLY A 133 10.21 -2.81 16.01
CA GLY A 133 10.60 -3.60 14.85
C GLY A 133 11.01 -5.03 15.19
N ASP A 134 11.77 -5.21 16.27
CA ASP A 134 12.26 -6.51 16.73
C ASP A 134 11.13 -7.40 17.23
N VAL A 135 10.15 -6.85 17.95
CA VAL A 135 8.93 -7.56 18.35
C VAL A 135 8.18 -8.06 17.12
N LEU A 136 7.94 -7.23 16.11
CA LEU A 136 7.23 -7.68 14.90
C LEU A 136 7.98 -8.78 14.15
N LYS A 137 9.32 -8.72 14.11
CA LYS A 137 10.16 -9.78 13.54
C LYS A 137 10.07 -11.09 14.33
N GLN A 138 10.11 -11.01 15.67
CA GLN A 138 9.98 -12.18 16.54
C GLN A 138 8.65 -12.92 16.32
N TYR A 139 7.57 -12.19 16.06
CA TYR A 139 6.26 -12.75 15.74
C TYR A 139 6.10 -13.14 14.27
N ASN A 140 7.15 -13.08 13.45
CA ASN A 140 7.15 -13.41 12.03
C ASN A 140 6.05 -12.69 11.24
N VAL A 141 5.87 -11.39 11.50
CA VAL A 141 4.86 -10.58 10.80
C VAL A 141 5.24 -10.46 9.31
N PRO A 142 4.34 -10.78 8.36
CA PRO A 142 4.63 -10.68 6.93
C PRO A 142 4.91 -9.24 6.46
N ASP A 143 5.59 -9.08 5.31
CA ASP A 143 6.06 -7.79 4.79
C ASP A 143 5.00 -6.69 4.73
N TRP A 144 3.79 -6.99 4.24
CA TRP A 144 2.73 -5.99 4.10
C TRP A 144 2.30 -5.41 5.45
N PRO A 145 1.81 -6.21 6.43
CA PRO A 145 1.50 -5.70 7.76
C PRO A 145 2.73 -5.13 8.49
N PHE A 146 3.93 -5.66 8.23
CA PHE A 146 5.17 -5.13 8.82
C PHE A 146 5.46 -3.70 8.35
N ILE A 147 5.48 -3.47 7.03
CA ILE A 147 5.68 -2.15 6.43
C ILE A 147 4.52 -1.22 6.77
N ALA A 148 3.29 -1.73 6.85
CA ALA A 148 2.15 -0.92 7.25
C ALA A 148 2.33 -0.38 8.69
N THR A 149 2.78 -1.24 9.61
CA THR A 149 3.05 -0.86 11.00
C THR A 149 4.26 0.05 11.11
N TYR A 150 5.31 -0.19 10.30
CA TYR A 150 6.48 0.70 10.18
C TYR A 150 6.07 2.11 9.81
N LEU A 151 5.24 2.25 8.77
CA LEU A 151 4.82 3.55 8.28
C LEU A 151 4.00 4.33 9.31
N ILE A 152 3.14 3.64 10.09
CA ILE A 152 2.39 4.26 11.20
C ILE A 152 3.36 4.73 12.29
N SER A 153 4.32 3.88 12.67
CA SER A 153 5.31 4.22 13.69
C SER A 153 6.13 5.44 13.28
N GLU A 154 6.63 5.48 12.05
CA GLU A 154 7.38 6.64 11.55
C GLU A 154 6.49 7.89 11.43
N ALA A 155 5.23 7.73 11.03
CA ALA A 155 4.29 8.85 10.95
C ALA A 155 4.00 9.46 12.33
N SER A 156 3.87 8.64 13.37
CA SER A 156 3.61 9.11 14.74
C SER A 156 4.76 9.93 15.34
N LEU A 157 5.99 9.79 14.82
CA LEU A 157 7.14 10.57 15.24
C LEU A 157 7.14 11.99 14.64
N MET A 158 6.22 12.27 13.71
CA MET A 158 6.06 13.58 13.07
C MET A 158 7.41 14.10 12.56
N LYS A 159 7.85 15.29 13.01
CA LYS A 159 9.10 15.92 12.58
C LYS A 159 10.37 15.18 13.02
N SER A 160 10.27 14.28 14.00
CA SER A 160 11.40 13.49 14.48
C SER A 160 11.69 12.26 13.62
N SER A 161 10.76 11.84 12.75
CA SER A 161 11.04 10.79 11.78
C SER A 161 11.98 11.29 10.68
N ARG A 162 12.93 10.44 10.28
CA ARG A 162 13.73 10.68 9.08
C ARG A 162 12.88 10.77 7.81
N TRP A 163 11.72 10.13 7.81
CA TRP A 163 10.77 10.08 6.70
C TRP A 163 9.71 11.19 6.78
N SER A 164 9.84 12.15 7.69
CA SER A 164 8.85 13.20 7.93
C SER A 164 8.44 13.95 6.65
N ASN A 165 9.38 14.30 5.77
CA ASN A 165 9.08 14.94 4.48
C ASN A 165 8.36 14.01 3.50
N TYR A 166 8.75 12.73 3.44
CA TYR A 166 8.05 11.73 2.64
C TYR A 166 6.61 11.54 3.11
N ILE A 167 6.42 11.29 4.40
CA ILE A 167 5.10 11.06 5.01
C ILE A 167 4.22 12.31 4.87
N SER A 168 4.78 13.51 5.03
CA SER A 168 4.04 14.77 4.84
C SER A 168 3.60 15.00 3.38
N ALA A 169 4.26 14.37 2.41
CA ALA A 169 3.89 14.44 1.00
C ALA A 169 2.93 13.34 0.56
N LEU A 170 2.71 12.31 1.38
CA LEU A 170 1.71 11.27 1.13
C LEU A 170 0.29 11.83 1.28
N PRO A 171 -0.72 11.25 0.60
CA PRO A 171 -2.10 11.64 0.79
C PRO A 171 -2.54 11.37 2.23
N ARG A 172 -3.14 12.39 2.86
CA ARG A 172 -3.80 12.23 4.18
C ARG A 172 -4.96 11.25 4.10
N GLN A 173 -5.68 11.25 2.98
CA GLN A 173 -6.75 10.30 2.68
C GLN A 173 -6.48 9.65 1.32
N PRO A 174 -5.81 8.48 1.29
CA PRO A 174 -5.60 7.72 0.06
C PRO A 174 -6.94 7.35 -0.60
N TYR A 175 -7.02 7.45 -1.92
CA TYR A 175 -8.17 6.92 -2.66
C TYR A 175 -8.20 5.39 -2.55
N SER A 176 -9.07 4.87 -1.68
CA SER A 176 -9.15 3.45 -1.39
C SER A 176 -10.58 3.04 -1.01
N LEU A 177 -10.99 1.86 -1.46
CA LEU A 177 -12.26 1.25 -1.04
C LEU A 177 -12.29 0.91 0.45
N LEU A 178 -11.14 0.95 1.14
CA LEU A 178 -11.09 0.80 2.60
C LEU A 178 -11.91 1.84 3.36
N TYR A 179 -12.18 2.99 2.75
CA TYR A 179 -12.97 4.07 3.36
C TYR A 179 -14.47 4.00 3.03
N TRP A 180 -14.87 3.04 2.18
CA TRP A 180 -16.25 2.94 1.73
C TRP A 180 -17.07 2.14 2.73
N THR A 181 -18.26 2.65 3.03
CA THR A 181 -19.27 1.93 3.80
C THR A 181 -19.84 0.76 2.99
N GLN A 182 -20.38 -0.24 3.68
CA GLN A 182 -21.08 -1.35 3.01
C GLN A 182 -22.21 -0.84 2.11
N SER A 183 -22.95 0.20 2.55
CA SER A 183 -23.99 0.84 1.74
C SER A 183 -23.47 1.49 0.46
N GLU A 184 -22.29 2.11 0.48
CA GLU A 184 -21.68 2.69 -0.72
C GLU A 184 -21.24 1.59 -1.69
N LEU A 185 -20.62 0.53 -1.19
CA LEU A 185 -20.26 -0.63 -2.01
C LEU A 185 -21.49 -1.27 -2.65
N ASP A 186 -22.56 -1.43 -1.87
CA ASP A 186 -23.80 -2.04 -2.33
C ASP A 186 -24.52 -1.17 -3.35
N ARG A 187 -24.51 0.16 -3.15
CA ARG A 187 -25.16 1.11 -4.07
C ARG A 187 -24.39 1.30 -5.37
N TYR A 188 -23.07 1.48 -5.29
CA TYR A 188 -22.28 1.92 -6.43
C TYR A 188 -21.58 0.80 -7.19
N LEU A 189 -21.37 -0.35 -6.55
CA LEU A 189 -20.76 -1.53 -7.18
C LEU A 189 -21.76 -2.68 -7.30
N GLU A 190 -23.06 -2.39 -7.28
CA GLU A 190 -24.10 -3.38 -7.52
C GLU A 190 -23.86 -4.09 -8.86
N ALA A 191 -24.00 -5.42 -8.87
CA ALA A 191 -23.74 -6.29 -10.03
C ALA A 191 -22.30 -6.25 -10.61
N SER A 192 -21.36 -5.51 -10.02
CA SER A 192 -19.96 -5.53 -10.43
C SER A 192 -19.20 -6.68 -9.74
N GLN A 193 -18.39 -7.41 -10.51
CA GLN A 193 -17.45 -8.41 -9.96
C GLN A 193 -16.42 -7.77 -9.00
N ILE A 194 -16.22 -6.45 -9.09
CA ILE A 194 -15.31 -5.70 -8.21
C ILE A 194 -15.87 -5.65 -6.77
N ARG A 195 -17.20 -5.69 -6.56
CA ARG A 195 -17.79 -5.60 -5.22
C ARG A 195 -17.29 -6.69 -4.30
N GLN A 196 -17.27 -7.94 -4.76
CA GLN A 196 -16.79 -9.05 -3.95
C GLN A 196 -15.31 -8.86 -3.58
N ARG A 197 -14.47 -8.47 -4.54
CA ARG A 197 -13.04 -8.20 -4.30
C ARG A 197 -12.81 -7.05 -3.33
N ALA A 198 -13.64 -6.01 -3.39
CA ALA A 198 -13.59 -4.88 -2.47
C ALA A 198 -13.91 -5.32 -1.04
N VAL A 199 -15.00 -6.07 -0.85
CA VAL A 199 -15.41 -6.62 0.45
C VAL A 199 -14.34 -7.55 1.01
N GLU A 200 -13.80 -8.46 0.20
CA GLU A 200 -12.70 -9.36 0.59
C GLU A 200 -11.46 -8.56 1.01
N ARG A 201 -11.10 -7.51 0.26
CA ARG A 201 -9.96 -6.65 0.57
C ARG A 201 -10.12 -5.94 1.91
N ILE A 202 -11.30 -5.36 2.17
CA ILE A 202 -11.63 -4.70 3.43
C ILE A 202 -11.55 -5.69 4.59
N ASN A 203 -12.18 -6.86 4.45
CA ASN A 203 -12.15 -7.91 5.47
C ASN A 203 -10.73 -8.41 5.74
N ASN A 204 -9.88 -8.54 4.72
CA ASN A 204 -8.49 -8.95 4.89
C ASN A 204 -7.68 -7.92 5.70
N VAL A 205 -7.86 -6.62 5.44
CA VAL A 205 -7.17 -5.55 6.21
C VAL A 205 -7.66 -5.53 7.65
N ILE A 206 -8.97 -5.55 7.88
CA ILE A 206 -9.56 -5.58 9.22
C ILE A 206 -9.13 -6.84 9.98
N GLY A 207 -9.17 -8.00 9.32
CA GLY A 207 -8.72 -9.27 9.88
C GLY A 207 -7.24 -9.24 10.28
N THR A 208 -6.38 -8.69 9.42
CA THR A 208 -4.94 -8.51 9.69
C THR A 208 -4.71 -7.59 10.89
N TYR A 209 -5.42 -6.46 10.97
CA TYR A 209 -5.35 -5.56 12.12
C TYR A 209 -5.76 -6.26 13.42
N ASN A 210 -6.92 -6.93 13.42
CA ASN A 210 -7.43 -7.62 14.61
C ASN A 210 -6.46 -8.71 15.08
N ASP A 211 -5.87 -9.45 14.16
CA ASP A 211 -4.87 -10.47 14.43
C ASP A 211 -3.60 -9.87 15.07
N LEU A 212 -3.05 -8.79 14.50
CA LEU A 212 -1.90 -8.09 15.09
C LEU A 212 -2.23 -7.49 16.46
N ARG A 213 -3.42 -6.88 16.62
CA ARG A 213 -3.88 -6.31 17.88
C ARG A 213 -3.91 -7.36 18.99
N LEU A 214 -4.55 -8.49 18.73
CA LEU A 214 -4.70 -9.57 19.69
C LEU A 214 -3.38 -10.28 20.01
N ARG A 215 -2.55 -10.55 18.99
CA ARG A 215 -1.32 -11.31 19.18
C ARG A 215 -0.15 -10.48 19.70
N ILE A 216 -0.10 -9.19 19.35
CA ILE A 216 1.07 -8.32 19.53
C ILE A 216 0.70 -7.00 20.21
N PHE A 217 -0.09 -6.11 19.59
CA PHE A 217 -0.21 -4.72 20.06
C PHE A 217 -0.74 -4.63 21.50
N SER A 218 -1.79 -5.40 21.83
CA SER A 218 -2.34 -5.41 23.20
C SER A 218 -1.40 -5.99 24.26
N LYS A 219 -0.35 -6.73 23.87
CA LYS A 219 0.67 -7.26 24.79
C LYS A 219 1.87 -6.32 24.96
N HIS A 220 2.04 -5.38 24.05
CA HIS A 220 3.13 -4.40 24.03
C HIS A 220 2.58 -2.98 23.84
N PRO A 221 1.68 -2.50 24.73
CA PRO A 221 1.01 -1.21 24.57
C PRO A 221 1.96 0.00 24.68
N ASP A 222 3.12 -0.19 25.29
CA ASP A 222 4.23 0.76 25.34
C ASP A 222 4.89 0.98 23.97
N LEU A 223 4.94 -0.07 23.14
CA LEU A 223 5.48 -0.02 21.78
C LEU A 223 4.40 0.30 20.74
N PHE A 224 3.17 -0.18 20.97
CA PHE A 224 2.03 -0.06 20.06
C PHE A 224 0.78 0.51 20.77
N PRO A 225 0.84 1.78 21.20
CA PRO A 225 -0.30 2.46 21.83
C PRO A 225 -1.56 2.44 20.94
N GLU A 226 -2.72 2.09 21.51
CA GLU A 226 -3.99 1.94 20.77
C GLU A 226 -4.46 3.26 20.15
N GLU A 227 -4.12 4.40 20.74
CA GLU A 227 -4.41 5.73 20.20
C GLU A 227 -3.67 6.02 18.87
N ILE A 228 -2.55 5.34 18.61
CA ILE A 228 -1.76 5.48 17.38
C ILE A 228 -1.96 4.27 16.47
N PHE A 229 -1.91 3.05 17.00
CA PHE A 229 -2.03 1.80 16.26
C PHE A 229 -3.47 1.27 16.30
N ASN A 230 -4.38 2.03 15.71
CA ASN A 230 -5.79 1.70 15.57
C ASN A 230 -6.18 1.37 14.12
N ILE A 231 -7.45 1.00 13.91
CA ILE A 231 -7.95 0.64 12.58
C ILE A 231 -7.91 1.81 11.58
N GLU A 232 -8.03 3.06 12.03
CA GLU A 232 -8.04 4.23 11.15
C GLU A 232 -6.65 4.48 10.56
N THR A 233 -5.61 4.47 11.40
CA THR A 233 -4.21 4.60 10.96
C THR A 233 -3.74 3.37 10.17
N PHE A 234 -4.26 2.19 10.50
CA PHE A 234 -4.00 0.96 9.75
C PHE A 234 -4.63 1.00 8.34
N ASN A 235 -5.87 1.49 8.22
CA ASN A 235 -6.50 1.71 6.92
C ASN A 235 -5.77 2.77 6.10
N TRP A 236 -5.30 3.85 6.73
CA TRP A 236 -4.43 4.83 6.06
C TRP A 236 -3.18 4.18 5.51
N SER A 237 -2.45 3.44 6.34
CA SER A 237 -1.20 2.81 5.94
C SER A 237 -1.40 1.81 4.81
N PHE A 238 -2.40 0.92 4.90
CA PHE A 238 -2.73 0.01 3.80
C PHE A 238 -3.24 0.73 2.54
N GLY A 239 -3.94 1.86 2.66
CA GLY A 239 -4.30 2.71 1.53
C GLY A 239 -3.06 3.24 0.79
N ILE A 240 -2.03 3.66 1.53
CA ILE A 240 -0.73 4.01 0.96
C ILE A 240 -0.11 2.79 0.29
N LEU A 241 -0.05 1.63 0.95
CA LEU A 241 0.55 0.43 0.37
C LEU A 241 -0.17 -0.02 -0.91
N PHE A 242 -1.50 -0.03 -0.96
CA PHE A 242 -2.23 -0.42 -2.18
C PHE A 242 -1.97 0.50 -3.36
N SER A 243 -1.66 1.77 -3.12
CA SER A 243 -1.44 2.75 -4.19
C SER A 243 0.03 2.91 -4.59
N ARG A 244 0.99 2.59 -3.70
CA ARG A 244 2.40 3.00 -3.84
C ARG A 244 3.43 1.88 -3.64
N LEU A 245 3.00 0.73 -3.13
CA LEU A 245 3.92 -0.39 -2.89
C LEU A 245 4.26 -1.08 -4.22
N VAL A 246 5.55 -1.21 -4.50
CA VAL A 246 6.05 -1.90 -5.68
C VAL A 246 6.59 -3.27 -5.31
N ARG A 247 6.51 -4.21 -6.25
CA ARG A 247 7.14 -5.53 -6.14
C ARG A 247 8.43 -5.52 -6.96
N LEU A 248 9.50 -6.06 -6.40
CA LEU A 248 10.85 -6.05 -6.98
C LEU A 248 11.24 -7.49 -7.39
N PRO A 249 11.03 -7.90 -8.65
CA PRO A 249 11.36 -9.25 -9.11
C PRO A 249 12.82 -9.65 -8.87
N SER A 250 13.77 -8.73 -9.04
CA SER A 250 15.20 -8.99 -8.82
C SER A 250 15.60 -9.18 -7.36
N MET A 251 14.65 -8.97 -6.42
CA MET A 251 14.80 -9.21 -4.98
C MET A 251 13.83 -10.28 -4.47
N ASP A 252 13.65 -11.37 -5.24
CA ASP A 252 12.76 -12.50 -4.91
C ASP A 252 11.29 -12.08 -4.72
N GLY A 253 10.88 -11.03 -5.43
CA GLY A 253 9.54 -10.48 -5.34
C GLY A 253 9.24 -9.77 -4.01
N ARG A 254 10.27 -9.32 -3.27
CA ARG A 254 10.11 -8.41 -2.12
C ARG A 254 9.35 -7.15 -2.51
N VAL A 255 8.72 -6.53 -1.52
CA VAL A 255 7.92 -5.31 -1.69
C VAL A 255 8.59 -4.10 -1.05
N ALA A 256 8.40 -2.93 -1.64
CA ALA A 256 9.05 -1.70 -1.20
C ALA A 256 8.20 -0.46 -1.47
N LEU A 257 8.22 0.52 -0.55
CA LEU A 257 7.87 1.89 -0.89
C LEU A 257 9.14 2.58 -1.37
N VAL A 258 9.04 3.24 -2.51
CA VAL A 258 10.17 3.88 -3.18
C VAL A 258 9.87 5.37 -3.32
N PRO A 259 10.10 6.17 -2.25
CA PRO A 259 10.05 7.63 -2.31
C PRO A 259 10.71 8.15 -3.58
N TRP A 260 10.06 9.13 -4.22
CA TRP A 260 10.30 9.60 -5.58
C TRP A 260 9.62 8.76 -6.66
N ALA A 261 9.96 7.47 -6.78
CA ALA A 261 9.42 6.64 -7.85
C ALA A 261 7.92 6.38 -7.70
N ASP A 262 7.40 6.41 -6.47
CA ASP A 262 5.97 6.32 -6.18
C ASP A 262 5.18 7.62 -6.50
N MET A 263 5.84 8.64 -7.04
CA MET A 263 5.19 9.82 -7.64
C MET A 263 4.92 9.65 -9.15
N LEU A 264 5.31 8.51 -9.73
CA LEU A 264 4.89 8.15 -11.09
C LEU A 264 3.40 7.82 -11.09
N ASN A 265 2.65 8.38 -12.04
CA ASN A 265 1.26 8.00 -12.28
C ASN A 265 1.20 6.89 -13.32
N HIS A 266 0.14 6.06 -13.22
CA HIS A 266 -0.03 4.88 -14.05
C HIS A 266 -0.51 5.18 -15.48
N ASN A 267 0.05 4.44 -16.45
CA ASN A 267 -0.40 4.41 -17.83
C ASN A 267 -0.33 2.97 -18.37
N CYS A 268 -1.50 2.41 -18.69
CA CYS A 268 -1.65 1.02 -19.15
C CYS A 268 -0.94 0.68 -20.47
N GLU A 269 -0.41 1.67 -21.19
CA GLU A 269 0.40 1.47 -22.40
C GLU A 269 1.88 1.16 -22.12
N VAL A 270 2.33 1.28 -20.87
CA VAL A 270 3.74 1.11 -20.48
C VAL A 270 3.97 -0.32 -19.99
N GLU A 271 5.00 -0.98 -20.51
CA GLU A 271 5.31 -2.38 -20.19
C GLU A 271 6.45 -2.54 -19.17
N THR A 272 7.12 -1.46 -18.79
CA THR A 272 8.23 -1.48 -17.84
C THR A 272 7.80 -1.26 -16.40
N PHE A 273 8.58 -1.81 -15.48
CA PHE A 273 8.33 -1.77 -14.05
C PHE A 273 9.59 -1.34 -13.28
N LEU A 274 9.39 -0.87 -12.06
CA LEU A 274 10.46 -0.60 -11.11
C LEU A 274 11.09 -1.92 -10.65
N ASP A 275 12.41 -2.03 -10.73
CA ASP A 275 13.12 -3.20 -10.21
C ASP A 275 14.48 -2.81 -9.62
N TYR A 276 15.08 -3.74 -8.88
CA TYR A 276 16.40 -3.58 -8.30
C TYR A 276 17.49 -3.95 -9.31
N ASP A 277 18.37 -3.00 -9.61
CA ASP A 277 19.57 -3.25 -10.41
C ASP A 277 20.76 -3.58 -9.51
N LYS A 278 21.26 -4.82 -9.61
CA LYS A 278 22.40 -5.32 -8.84
C LYS A 278 23.70 -4.57 -9.12
N SER A 279 23.87 -4.04 -10.33
CA SER A 279 25.11 -3.37 -10.72
C SER A 279 25.27 -2.00 -10.07
N SER A 280 24.20 -1.21 -10.04
CA SER A 280 24.19 0.10 -9.35
C SER A 280 23.70 0.04 -7.91
N GLN A 281 23.28 -1.14 -7.45
CA GLN A 281 22.75 -1.39 -6.12
C GLN A 281 21.61 -0.44 -5.75
N GLY A 282 20.61 -0.27 -6.60
CA GLY A 282 19.46 0.61 -6.32
C GLY A 282 18.23 0.27 -7.15
N ILE A 283 17.13 0.97 -6.88
CA ILE A 283 15.89 0.81 -7.64
C ILE A 283 15.98 1.65 -8.90
N VAL A 284 15.73 1.03 -10.03
CA VAL A 284 15.74 1.68 -11.35
C VAL A 284 14.40 1.54 -12.03
N PHE A 285 14.10 2.51 -12.87
CA PHE A 285 13.09 2.36 -13.91
C PHE A 285 13.78 2.52 -15.26
N THR A 286 13.69 1.52 -16.12
CA THR A 286 14.21 1.60 -17.49
C THR A 286 13.06 1.87 -18.45
N THR A 287 13.25 2.80 -19.36
CA THR A 287 12.22 3.17 -20.33
C THR A 287 12.06 2.12 -21.43
N ASP A 288 10.82 1.81 -21.79
CA ASP A 288 10.46 1.03 -22.98
C ASP A 288 10.37 1.88 -24.26
N ARG A 289 10.28 3.21 -24.09
CA ARG A 289 10.22 4.22 -25.15
C ARG A 289 11.04 5.48 -24.86
N ALA A 290 11.08 6.40 -25.82
CA ALA A 290 11.66 7.72 -25.60
C ALA A 290 10.64 8.69 -24.97
N TYR A 291 11.13 9.69 -24.25
CA TYR A 291 10.36 10.77 -23.65
C TYR A 291 10.91 12.12 -24.06
N LEU A 292 10.02 13.05 -24.38
CA LEU A 292 10.33 14.46 -24.61
C LEU A 292 10.06 15.29 -23.34
N PRO A 293 10.72 16.45 -23.17
CA PRO A 293 10.38 17.39 -22.13
C PRO A 293 8.88 17.73 -22.12
N GLY A 294 8.26 17.71 -20.94
CA GLY A 294 6.84 17.92 -20.72
C GLY A 294 5.99 16.63 -20.73
N GLU A 295 6.55 15.48 -21.09
CA GLU A 295 5.81 14.22 -21.08
C GLU A 295 5.78 13.55 -19.70
N GLN A 296 4.63 12.99 -19.34
CA GLN A 296 4.35 12.35 -18.05
C GLN A 296 3.99 10.86 -18.18
N ARG A 297 4.00 10.28 -19.38
CA ARG A 297 3.39 8.96 -19.62
C ARG A 297 4.22 7.80 -19.06
N LEU A 298 4.13 7.58 -17.77
CA LEU A 298 4.97 6.67 -16.98
C LEU A 298 4.09 5.55 -16.36
N PRO A 299 4.69 4.48 -15.80
CA PRO A 299 4.17 3.11 -15.78
C PRO A 299 2.82 2.96 -15.12
#